data_AF-A0A9N9ZKF5-F1
#
_entry.id   AF-A0A9N9ZKF5-F1
#
_cell.length_a   1.000
_cell.length_b   1.000
_cell.length_c   1.000
_cell.angle_alpha   90.00
_cell.angle_beta   90.00
_cell.angle_gamma   90.00
#
_symmetry.space_group_name_H-M   'P 1'
#
loop_
_entity.id
_entity.type
_entity.pdbx_description
1 polymer ?
#
loop_
_entity_poly.entity_id
_entity_poly.type
_entity_poly.pdbx_seq_one_letter_code
_entity_poly.pdbx_strand_id
1 'polypeptide(L)'
;MKKICYGIALPGVLVSTVLVIHFAAKYVFVRMLRGSSHLASNTLVHWVSWLGCTFGVTIIAYLIASGIPVFVGLVSLIGALFGTLMSFQPMGCMWLYDNYSDGKRNPTRKWGLMVAWSVFVILSGSFLMVAGTYGFIVGIIKPPDRTASWSCSDNSNSVMMEVVVLGSC
;
A
#
# COMPACT_ATOMS: atom_id res chain seq x y z
N MET A 1 -4.36 16.95 -25.05
CA MET A 1 -4.64 15.60 -24.47
C MET A 1 -4.08 15.45 -23.06
N LYS A 2 -2.76 15.59 -22.82
CA LYS A 2 -2.12 15.37 -21.50
C LYS A 2 -2.77 16.13 -20.32
N LYS A 3 -3.07 17.42 -20.47
CA LYS A 3 -3.68 18.26 -19.42
C LYS A 3 -5.05 17.75 -18.92
N ILE A 4 -5.84 17.14 -19.81
CA ILE A 4 -7.16 16.59 -19.48
C ILE A 4 -7.02 15.28 -18.70
N CYS A 5 -6.04 14.44 -19.06
CA CYS A 5 -5.73 13.21 -18.33
C CYS A 5 -5.27 13.51 -16.89
N TYR A 6 -4.46 14.54 -16.66
CA TYR A 6 -4.12 14.95 -15.29
C TYR A 6 -5.32 15.47 -14.52
N GLY A 7 -6.22 16.23 -15.16
CA GLY A 7 -7.44 16.71 -14.52
C GLY A 7 -8.35 15.59 -14.01
N ILE A 8 -8.41 14.46 -14.72
CA ILE A 8 -9.23 13.30 -14.33
C ILE A 8 -8.50 12.42 -13.28
N ALA A 9 -7.17 12.33 -13.33
CA ALA A 9 -6.40 11.54 -12.37
C ALA A 9 -6.28 12.22 -10.99
N LEU A 10 -6.23 13.56 -10.95
CA LEU A 10 -6.02 14.34 -9.73
C LEU A 10 -7.05 14.06 -8.61
N PRO A 11 -8.37 14.01 -8.87
CA PRO A 11 -9.37 13.71 -7.83
C PRO A 11 -9.13 12.36 -7.17
N GLY A 12 -8.80 11.32 -7.95
CA GLY A 12 -8.57 9.97 -7.42
C GLY A 12 -7.37 9.92 -6.48
N VAL A 13 -6.27 10.56 -6.87
CA VAL A 13 -5.06 10.65 -6.04
C VAL A 13 -5.32 11.48 -4.79
N LEU A 14 -6.00 12.63 -4.90
CA LEU A 14 -6.34 13.48 -3.76
C LEU A 14 -7.21 12.76 -2.74
N VAL A 15 -8.32 12.13 -3.18
CA VAL A 15 -9.24 11.43 -2.28
C VAL A 15 -8.54 10.26 -1.60
N SER A 16 -7.78 9.46 -2.34
CA SER A 16 -7.05 8.32 -1.76
C SER A 16 -6.01 8.77 -0.73
N THR A 17 -5.26 9.83 -1.03
CA THR A 17 -4.24 10.38 -0.11
C THR A 17 -4.89 10.91 1.17
N VAL A 18 -5.99 11.68 1.03
CA VAL A 18 -6.72 12.23 2.18
C VAL A 18 -7.27 11.11 3.06
N LEU A 19 -7.85 10.06 2.48
CA LEU A 19 -8.39 8.92 3.22
C LEU A 19 -7.32 8.19 4.03
N VAL A 20 -6.15 7.90 3.43
CA VAL A 20 -5.08 7.17 4.11
C VAL A 20 -4.47 8.01 5.25
N ILE A 21 -4.25 9.32 5.03
CA ILE A 21 -3.77 10.23 6.07
C ILE A 21 -4.78 10.31 7.22
N HIS A 22 -6.07 10.45 6.91
CA HIS A 22 -7.13 10.50 7.93
C HIS A 22 -7.25 9.20 8.70
N PHE A 23 -7.13 8.05 8.05
CA PHE A 23 -7.18 6.75 8.70
C PHE A 23 -6.04 6.58 9.70
N ALA A 24 -4.81 6.93 9.30
CA ALA A 24 -3.64 6.92 10.17
C ALA A 24 -3.78 7.91 11.33
N ALA A 25 -4.20 9.15 11.06
CA ALA A 25 -4.41 10.18 12.08
C ALA A 25 -5.49 9.76 13.10
N LYS A 26 -6.60 9.18 12.63
CA LYS A 26 -7.67 8.68 13.51
C LYS A 26 -7.21 7.52 14.37
N TYR A 27 -6.41 6.60 13.82
CA TYR A 27 -5.84 5.49 14.59
C TYR A 27 -4.95 6.00 15.74
N VAL A 28 -4.06 6.96 15.44
CA VAL A 28 -3.19 7.60 16.43
C VAL A 28 -4.01 8.39 17.46
N PHE A 29 -5.01 9.16 17.00
CA PHE A 29 -5.92 9.93 17.85
C PHE A 29 -6.69 9.04 18.85
N VAL A 30 -7.28 7.94 18.36
CA VAL A 30 -8.03 6.99 19.21
C VAL A 30 -7.11 6.28 20.19
N ARG A 31 -5.85 6.02 19.81
CA ARG A 31 -4.88 5.40 20.73
C ARG A 31 -4.42 6.36 21.81
N MET A 32 -4.19 7.64 21.50
CA MET A 32 -3.74 8.65 22.46
C MET A 32 -4.85 9.13 23.40
N LEU A 33 -6.09 9.28 22.93
CA LEU A 33 -7.21 9.77 23.76
C LEU A 33 -8.08 8.65 24.34
N ARG A 34 -7.60 7.40 24.35
CA ARG A 34 -8.36 6.26 24.89
C ARG A 34 -8.59 6.43 26.39
N GLY A 35 -9.82 6.77 26.78
CA GLY A 35 -10.24 6.94 28.19
C GLY A 35 -10.52 8.38 28.64
N SER A 36 -10.44 9.39 27.75
CA SER A 36 -10.74 10.79 28.08
C SER A 36 -12.16 11.22 27.67
N SER A 37 -12.84 12.02 28.48
CA SER A 37 -14.15 12.62 28.17
C SER A 37 -14.09 13.66 27.04
N HIS A 38 -12.88 14.06 26.63
CA HIS A 38 -12.61 14.97 25.52
C HIS A 38 -12.78 14.34 24.12
N LEU A 39 -13.14 13.05 24.05
CA LEU A 39 -13.28 12.33 22.79
C LEU A 39 -14.52 12.75 21.97
N ALA A 40 -15.57 13.25 22.64
CA ALA A 40 -16.86 13.59 22.02
C ALA A 40 -17.33 15.04 22.29
N SER A 41 -16.58 15.81 23.07
CA SER A 41 -16.91 17.21 23.38
C SER A 41 -16.04 18.16 22.54
N ASN A 42 -16.68 19.20 21.96
CA ASN A 42 -16.05 20.25 21.15
C ASN A 42 -15.09 21.12 21.97
N THR A 43 -13.97 20.55 22.39
CA THR A 43 -12.94 21.23 23.19
C THR A 43 -11.75 21.57 22.32
N LEU A 44 -11.02 22.65 22.66
CA LEU A 44 -9.81 23.06 21.93
C LEU A 44 -8.75 21.94 21.88
N VAL A 45 -8.68 21.09 22.91
CA VAL A 45 -7.81 19.91 22.97
C VAL A 45 -8.13 18.91 21.85
N HIS A 46 -9.41 18.73 21.51
CA HIS A 46 -9.83 17.86 20.41
C HIS A 46 -9.33 18.39 19.06
N TRP A 47 -9.58 19.67 18.79
CA TRP A 47 -9.16 20.32 17.53
C TRP A 47 -7.64 20.34 17.35
N VAL A 48 -6.90 20.69 18.40
CA VAL A 48 -5.43 20.71 18.37
C VAL A 48 -4.86 19.31 18.21
N SER A 49 -5.41 18.31 18.91
CA SER A 49 -4.94 16.92 18.75
C SER A 49 -5.27 16.38 17.36
N TRP A 50 -6.43 16.70 16.79
CA TRP A 50 -6.81 16.26 15.45
C TRP A 50 -5.93 16.90 14.36
N LEU A 51 -5.75 18.22 14.40
CA LEU A 51 -4.84 18.92 13.48
C LEU A 51 -3.39 18.50 13.67
N GLY A 52 -2.93 18.34 14.92
CA GLY A 52 -1.58 17.89 15.24
C GLY A 52 -1.27 16.49 14.71
N CYS A 53 -2.19 15.53 14.88
CA CYS A 53 -2.02 14.18 14.33
C CYS A 53 -1.98 14.20 12.79
N THR A 54 -2.89 14.94 12.16
CA THR A 54 -2.99 15.02 10.70
C THR A 54 -1.75 15.67 10.09
N PHE A 55 -1.28 16.77 10.70
CA PHE A 55 -0.08 17.48 10.27
C PHE A 55 1.18 16.64 10.50
N GLY A 56 1.29 15.95 11.64
CA GLY A 56 2.39 15.04 11.93
C GLY A 56 2.51 13.90 10.92
N VAL A 57 1.41 13.23 10.58
CA VAL A 57 1.38 12.19 9.55
C VAL A 57 1.78 12.76 8.19
N THR A 58 1.29 13.96 7.85
CA THR A 58 1.64 14.64 6.58
C THR A 58 3.13 14.96 6.48
N ILE A 59 3.75 15.46 7.56
CA ILE A 59 5.21 15.73 7.59
C ILE A 59 6.00 14.43 7.38
N ILE A 60 5.64 13.36 8.10
CA ILE A 60 6.32 12.07 7.97
C ILE A 60 6.21 11.53 6.54
N ALA A 61 5.02 11.62 5.93
CA ALA A 61 4.81 11.21 4.55
C ALA A 61 5.67 12.04 3.58
N TYR A 62 5.77 13.36 3.78
CA TYR A 62 6.60 14.25 2.98
C TYR A 62 8.10 13.91 3.08
N LEU A 63 8.59 13.60 4.28
CA LEU A 63 9.99 13.19 4.50
C LEU A 63 10.32 11.89 3.77
N ILE A 64 9.42 10.90 3.80
CA ILE A 64 9.60 9.62 3.11
C ILE A 64 9.57 9.81 1.60
N ALA A 65 8.62 10.61 1.09
CA ALA A 65 8.48 10.89 -0.33
C ALA A 65 9.68 11.64 -0.92
N SER A 66 10.24 12.60 -0.19
CA SER A 66 11.41 13.38 -0.63
C SER A 66 12.74 12.65 -0.44
N GLY A 67 12.81 11.70 0.51
CA GLY A 67 14.04 10.97 0.82
C GLY A 67 14.32 9.78 -0.10
N ILE A 68 13.31 9.19 -0.75
CA ILE A 68 13.47 7.92 -1.47
C ILE A 68 13.39 8.13 -3.00
N PRO A 69 14.52 8.03 -3.72
CA PRO A 69 14.55 8.23 -5.17
C PRO A 69 13.88 7.11 -6.00
N VAL A 70 13.53 5.97 -5.38
CA VAL A 70 12.92 4.80 -6.03
C VAL A 70 11.58 4.43 -5.39
N PHE A 71 10.65 5.40 -5.31
CA PHE A 71 9.36 5.21 -4.63
C PHE A 71 8.48 4.15 -5.29
N VAL A 72 8.41 4.12 -6.62
CA VAL A 72 7.57 3.19 -7.40
C VAL A 72 7.96 1.74 -7.15
N GLY A 73 9.26 1.45 -7.09
CA GLY A 73 9.77 0.12 -6.78
C GLY A 73 9.35 -0.35 -5.39
N LEU A 74 9.45 0.54 -4.39
CA LEU A 74 9.03 0.22 -3.01
C LEU A 74 7.53 -0.03 -2.90
N VAL A 75 6.69 0.79 -3.54
CA VAL A 75 5.24 0.58 -3.53
C VAL A 75 4.88 -0.74 -4.20
N SER A 76 5.52 -1.07 -5.33
CA SER A 76 5.34 -2.35 -6.01
C SER A 76 5.76 -3.53 -5.12
N LEU A 77 6.91 -3.43 -4.44
CA LEU A 77 7.36 -4.44 -3.48
C LEU A 77 6.35 -4.63 -2.34
N ILE A 78 5.94 -3.54 -1.68
CA ILE A 78 5.00 -3.58 -0.56
C ILE A 78 3.67 -4.19 -1.01
N GLY A 79 3.17 -3.82 -2.18
CA GLY A 79 1.96 -4.39 -2.78
C GLY A 79 2.10 -5.89 -3.09
N ALA A 80 3.23 -6.32 -3.65
CA ALA A 80 3.47 -7.72 -3.94
C ALA A 80 3.65 -8.57 -2.67
N LEU A 81 4.32 -8.03 -1.64
CA LEU A 81 4.57 -8.74 -0.38
C LEU A 81 3.32 -8.78 0.50
N PHE A 82 2.79 -7.62 0.89
CA PHE A 82 1.64 -7.54 1.80
C PHE A 82 0.33 -7.84 1.09
N GLY A 83 0.16 -7.39 -0.15
CA GLY A 83 -1.07 -7.61 -0.90
C GLY A 83 -1.30 -9.10 -1.18
N THR A 84 -0.26 -9.84 -1.56
CA THR A 84 -0.41 -11.29 -1.74
C THR A 84 -0.58 -11.99 -0.40
N LEU A 85 0.31 -11.73 0.57
CA LEU A 85 0.30 -12.38 1.88
C LEU A 85 -1.00 -12.19 2.66
N MET A 86 -1.67 -11.04 2.56
CA MET A 86 -2.96 -10.82 3.23
C MET A 86 -4.17 -11.28 2.42
N SER A 87 -4.06 -11.42 1.10
CA SER A 87 -5.24 -11.73 0.25
C SER A 87 -5.29 -13.19 -0.19
N PHE A 88 -4.18 -13.74 -0.69
CA PHE A 88 -4.17 -15.10 -1.29
C PHE A 88 -3.87 -16.18 -0.24
N GLN A 89 -2.86 -15.97 0.60
CA GLN A 89 -2.40 -16.95 1.59
C GLN A 89 -3.48 -17.28 2.63
N PRO A 90 -4.12 -16.32 3.34
CA PRO A 90 -5.13 -16.65 4.33
C PRO A 90 -6.41 -17.23 3.71
N MET A 91 -6.81 -16.81 2.50
CA MET A 91 -7.99 -17.37 1.83
C MET A 91 -7.78 -18.85 1.49
N GLY A 92 -6.61 -19.22 0.96
CA GLY A 92 -6.26 -20.61 0.67
C GLY A 92 -6.08 -21.44 1.95
N CYS A 93 -5.36 -20.91 2.94
CA CYS A 93 -5.10 -21.62 4.20
C CYS A 93 -6.37 -21.80 5.04
N MET A 94 -7.28 -20.82 5.07
CA MET A 94 -8.53 -20.90 5.84
C MET A 94 -9.44 -21.99 5.29
N TRP A 95 -9.64 -22.04 3.97
CA TRP A 95 -10.44 -23.10 3.35
C TRP A 95 -9.81 -24.47 3.58
N LEU A 96 -8.49 -24.56 3.48
CA LEU A 96 -7.78 -25.83 3.67
C LEU A 96 -7.87 -26.30 5.12
N TYR A 97 -7.80 -25.40 6.12
CA TYR A 97 -7.95 -25.71 7.54
C TYR A 97 -9.36 -26.22 7.89
N ASP A 98 -10.39 -25.53 7.42
CA ASP A 98 -11.79 -25.83 7.76
C ASP A 98 -12.28 -27.14 7.12
N ASN A 99 -11.87 -27.40 5.87
CA ASN A 99 -12.29 -28.58 5.11
C ASN A 99 -11.29 -29.76 5.16
N TYR A 100 -10.21 -29.64 5.95
CA TYR A 100 -9.19 -30.71 6.07
C TYR A 100 -9.73 -31.94 6.79
N SER A 101 -10.42 -31.73 7.92
CA SER A 101 -10.86 -32.80 8.81
C SER A 101 -12.04 -33.58 8.24
N ASP A 102 -13.02 -32.89 7.66
CA ASP A 102 -14.20 -33.52 7.04
C ASP A 102 -13.86 -34.26 5.74
N GLY A 103 -12.91 -33.71 4.97
CA GLY A 103 -12.37 -34.33 3.76
C GLY A 103 -11.69 -35.67 3.94
N LYS A 104 -10.97 -35.82 5.06
CA LYS A 104 -10.24 -37.06 5.41
C LYS A 104 -11.20 -38.20 5.81
N ARG A 105 -12.42 -37.85 6.24
CA ARG A 105 -13.47 -38.80 6.66
C ARG A 105 -14.22 -39.41 5.45
N ASN A 106 -14.41 -38.66 4.36
CA ASN A 106 -15.08 -39.12 3.13
C ASN A 106 -14.38 -38.57 1.86
N PRO A 107 -13.31 -39.24 1.37
CA PRO A 107 -12.54 -38.75 0.22
C PRO A 107 -13.36 -38.85 -1.08
N THR A 108 -14.04 -37.76 -1.42
CA THR A 108 -14.79 -37.63 -2.68
C THR A 108 -13.88 -37.03 -3.77
N ARG A 109 -14.04 -37.42 -5.05
CA ARG A 109 -13.29 -36.81 -6.17
C ARG A 109 -13.41 -35.28 -6.22
N LYS A 110 -14.56 -34.74 -5.81
CA LYS A 110 -14.82 -33.30 -5.68
C LYS A 110 -13.96 -32.65 -4.58
N TRP A 111 -13.70 -33.35 -3.47
CA TRP A 111 -12.84 -32.84 -2.39
C TRP A 111 -11.39 -32.69 -2.86
N GLY A 112 -10.85 -33.69 -3.59
CA GLY A 112 -9.52 -33.61 -4.19
C GLY A 112 -9.37 -32.45 -5.18
N LEU A 113 -10.40 -32.19 -6.00
CA LEU A 113 -10.41 -31.05 -6.92
C LEU A 113 -10.39 -29.70 -6.17
N MET A 114 -11.18 -29.56 -5.11
CA MET A 114 -11.21 -28.32 -4.34
C MET A 114 -9.91 -28.10 -3.54
N VAL A 115 -9.29 -29.17 -3.01
CA VAL A 115 -7.96 -29.07 -2.38
C VAL A 115 -6.89 -28.65 -3.38
N ALA A 116 -6.89 -29.25 -4.58
CA ALA A 116 -5.98 -28.86 -5.64
C ALA A 116 -6.16 -27.38 -6.05
N TRP A 117 -7.41 -26.89 -6.12
CA TRP A 117 -7.71 -25.50 -6.38
C TRP A 117 -7.16 -24.56 -5.29
N SER A 118 -7.38 -24.89 -4.02
CA SER A 118 -6.88 -24.09 -2.90
C SER A 118 -5.35 -24.06 -2.83
N VAL A 119 -4.68 -25.18 -3.11
CA VAL A 119 -3.22 -25.23 -3.22
C VAL A 119 -2.72 -24.40 -4.41
N PHE A 120 -3.41 -24.44 -5.55
CA PHE A 120 -3.08 -23.60 -6.71
C PHE A 120 -3.16 -22.09 -6.40
N VAL A 121 -4.17 -21.66 -5.64
CA VAL A 121 -4.29 -20.26 -5.19
C VAL A 121 -3.11 -19.86 -4.27
N ILE A 122 -2.69 -20.74 -3.37
CA ILE A 122 -1.52 -20.47 -2.49
C ILE A 122 -0.22 -20.41 -3.31
N LEU A 123 -0.04 -21.32 -4.26
CA LEU A 123 1.15 -21.37 -5.11
C LEU A 123 1.24 -20.17 -6.05
N SER A 124 0.13 -19.78 -6.69
CA SER A 124 0.07 -18.59 -7.53
C SER A 124 0.31 -17.30 -6.73
N GLY A 125 -0.25 -17.17 -5.52
CA GLY A 125 0.04 -16.06 -4.63
C GLY A 125 1.51 -15.98 -4.21
N SER A 126 2.12 -17.12 -3.90
CA SER A 126 3.55 -17.22 -3.58
C SER A 126 4.44 -16.88 -4.78
N PHE A 127 4.04 -17.30 -5.99
CA PHE A 127 4.74 -16.96 -7.22
C PHE A 127 4.69 -15.45 -7.49
N LEU A 128 3.53 -14.81 -7.34
CA LEU A 128 3.38 -13.36 -7.48
C LEU A 128 4.25 -12.60 -6.48
N MET A 129 4.38 -13.10 -5.25
CA MET A 129 5.26 -12.54 -4.23
C MET A 129 6.74 -12.60 -4.65
N VAL A 130 7.21 -13.76 -5.13
CA VAL A 130 8.59 -13.94 -5.59
C VAL A 130 8.86 -13.10 -6.85
N ALA A 131 7.96 -13.11 -7.82
CA ALA A 131 8.08 -12.34 -9.05
C ALA A 131 8.12 -10.82 -8.77
N GLY A 132 7.26 -10.32 -7.88
CA GLY A 132 7.26 -8.91 -7.48
C GLY A 132 8.54 -8.51 -6.74
N THR A 133 9.04 -9.37 -5.85
CA THR A 133 10.32 -9.16 -5.15
C THR A 133 11.49 -9.14 -6.13
N TYR A 134 11.51 -10.06 -7.09
CA TYR A 134 12.52 -10.10 -8.13
C TYR A 134 12.50 -8.84 -9.01
N GLY A 135 11.31 -8.38 -9.42
CA GLY A 135 11.14 -7.15 -10.19
C GLY A 135 11.69 -5.92 -9.48
N PHE A 136 11.45 -5.81 -8.17
CA PHE A 136 12.02 -4.75 -7.34
C PHE A 136 13.56 -4.81 -7.27
N ILE A 137 14.13 -6.00 -7.04
CA ILE A 137 15.59 -6.19 -6.95
C ILE A 137 16.27 -5.81 -8.27
N VAL A 138 15.74 -6.25 -9.40
CA VAL A 138 16.28 -5.90 -10.73
C VAL A 138 16.16 -4.39 -11.00
N GLY A 139 15.08 -3.77 -10.54
CA GLY A 139 14.89 -2.32 -10.62
C GLY A 139 15.95 -1.50 -9.85
N ILE A 140 16.48 -2.06 -8.75
CA ILE A 140 17.58 -1.43 -8.00
C ILE A 140 18.95 -1.70 -8.63
N ILE A 141 19.18 -2.91 -9.14
CA ILE A 141 20.51 -3.34 -9.64
C ILE A 141 20.85 -2.67 -10.97
N LYS A 142 19.86 -2.36 -11.82
CA LYS A 142 20.08 -1.72 -13.12
C LYS A 142 19.48 -0.32 -13.17
N PRO A 143 19.98 0.65 -12.40
CA PRO A 143 19.49 2.02 -12.46
C PRO A 143 19.98 2.66 -13.77
N PRO A 144 19.09 3.12 -14.66
CA PRO A 144 19.51 3.82 -15.88
C PRO A 144 20.18 5.16 -15.55
N ASP A 145 19.80 5.84 -14.46
CA ASP A 145 20.44 7.06 -13.98
C ASP A 145 20.26 7.19 -12.46
N ARG A 146 21.31 7.63 -11.75
CA ARG A 146 21.29 7.79 -10.28
C ARG A 146 20.54 9.09 -9.95
N THR A 147 19.21 9.03 -9.80
CA THR A 147 18.42 10.16 -9.29
C THR A 147 18.85 10.45 -7.85
N ALA A 148 19.54 11.58 -7.64
CA ALA A 148 19.94 11.98 -6.30
C ALA A 148 18.70 12.46 -5.52
N SER A 149 18.59 12.12 -4.23
CA SER A 149 17.67 12.80 -3.33
C SER A 149 18.07 14.28 -3.30
N TRP A 150 17.16 15.16 -3.70
CA TRP A 150 17.40 16.61 -3.91
C TRP A 150 18.21 17.01 -5.16
N SER A 151 17.99 16.36 -6.31
CA SER A 151 18.48 16.92 -7.58
C SER A 151 17.48 17.91 -8.18
N CYS A 152 17.82 19.20 -8.20
CA CYS A 152 17.15 20.20 -9.02
C CYS A 152 17.53 19.98 -10.49
N SER A 153 16.86 19.07 -11.19
CA SER A 153 17.07 18.80 -12.62
C SER A 153 15.83 19.17 -13.43
N ASP A 154 16.03 19.95 -14.49
CA ASP A 154 14.99 20.43 -15.41
C ASP A 154 14.39 19.26 -16.22
N ASN A 155 13.07 19.06 -16.08
CA ASN A 155 12.30 18.00 -16.75
C ASN A 155 11.33 18.54 -17.81
N SER A 156 11.56 19.75 -18.34
CA SER A 156 10.64 20.44 -19.27
C SER A 156 10.34 19.69 -20.59
N ASN A 157 11.01 18.56 -20.88
CA ASN A 157 10.84 17.80 -22.13
C ASN A 157 10.54 16.28 -21.93
N SER A 158 10.30 15.77 -20.71
CA SER A 158 10.10 14.32 -20.54
C SER A 158 8.66 13.86 -20.90
N VAL A 159 8.59 12.98 -21.90
CA VAL A 159 7.38 12.29 -22.36
C VAL A 159 7.22 10.96 -21.61
N MET A 160 6.74 10.97 -20.37
CA MET A 160 6.06 9.85 -19.68
C MET A 160 5.99 10.19 -18.19
N MET A 161 4.79 10.39 -17.68
CA MET A 161 4.57 10.82 -16.31
C MET A 161 4.07 9.64 -15.50
N GLU A 162 4.99 9.02 -14.76
CA GLU A 162 4.60 8.36 -13.52
C GLU A 162 4.18 9.43 -12.51
N VAL A 163 2.94 9.31 -12.05
CA VAL A 163 2.20 10.26 -11.21
C VAL A 163 2.66 10.18 -9.74
N VAL A 164 3.96 10.21 -9.47
CA VAL A 164 4.45 10.21 -8.08
C VAL A 164 5.53 11.25 -7.76
N VAL A 165 6.04 12.00 -8.74
CA VAL A 165 7.00 13.08 -8.45
C VAL A 165 6.54 14.40 -9.06
N LEU A 166 5.34 14.85 -8.67
CA LEU A 166 5.01 16.28 -8.67
C LEU A 166 5.22 16.80 -7.26
N GLY A 167 6.43 17.29 -6.98
CA GLY A 167 6.67 18.01 -5.73
C GLY A 167 8.08 17.84 -5.17
N SER A 168 9.11 18.07 -5.99
CA SER A 168 10.42 18.53 -5.51
C SER A 168 11.14 19.25 -6.66
N CYS A 169 10.50 20.34 -7.10
CA CYS A 169 11.06 21.63 -7.48
C CYS A 169 9.92 22.65 -7.30
#